data_AF-A0A1E9JQH2-F1
#
_entry.id   AF-A0A1E9JQH2-F1
#
_cell.length_a   1.000
_cell.length_b   1.000
_cell.length_c   1.000
_cell.angle_alpha   90.00
_cell.angle_beta   90.00
_cell.angle_gamma   90.00
#
_symmetry.space_group_name_H-M   'P 1'
#
loop_
_entity.id
_entity.type
_entity.pdbx_description
1 polymer ?
#
loop_
_entity_poly.entity_id
_entity_poly.type
_entity_poly.pdbx_seq_one_letter_code
_entity_poly.pdbx_strand_id
1 'polypeptide(L)' 'MWICKKCGSKITGDVSGTIDNGWGYPDEDGSISMLDDYSLDYAVDHFVCSECGELSKNLEEIAVWED' A
#
# COMPACT_ATOMS: atom_id res chain seq x y z
N MET A 1 3.00 4.95 10.05
CA MET A 1 3.33 4.37 8.72
C MET A 1 3.34 2.85 8.80
N TRP A 2 2.96 2.17 7.71
CA TRP A 2 2.97 0.70 7.67
C TRP A 2 4.37 0.12 7.49
N ILE A 3 4.74 -0.77 8.40
CA ILE A 3 6.04 -1.43 8.49
C ILE A 3 5.86 -2.94 8.33
N CYS A 4 6.62 -3.53 7.42
CA CYS A 4 6.62 -4.97 7.15
C CYS A 4 7.05 -5.76 8.39
N LYS A 5 6.23 -6.72 8.82
CA LYS A 5 6.51 -7.59 9.97
C LYS A 5 7.78 -8.45 9.80
N LYS A 6 8.18 -8.72 8.56
CA LYS A 6 9.28 -9.63 8.24
C LYS A 6 10.64 -8.95 8.22
N CYS A 7 10.73 -7.77 7.63
CA CYS A 7 12.02 -7.08 7.41
C CYS A 7 12.07 -5.65 7.95
N GLY A 8 10.98 -5.13 8.52
CA GLY A 8 10.93 -3.77 9.06
C GLY A 8 10.95 -2.66 8.00
N SER A 9 10.79 -3.01 6.72
CA SER A 9 10.76 -2.03 5.62
C SER A 9 9.35 -1.51 5.35
N LYS A 10 9.23 -0.43 4.60
CA LYS A 10 7.93 0.20 4.31
C LYS A 10 7.06 -0.66 3.40
N ILE A 11 5.75 -0.46 3.50
CA ILE A 11 4.76 -1.05 2.59
C ILE A 11 4.27 -0.01 1.58
N THR A 12 4.13 -0.43 0.33
CA THR A 12 3.40 0.29 -0.72
C THR A 12 2.17 -0.51 -1.11
N GLY A 13 1.12 0.17 -1.59
CA GLY A 13 -0.02 -0.49 -2.23
C GLY A 13 -0.02 -0.18 -3.71
N ASP A 14 -0.20 -1.22 -4.51
CA ASP A 14 -0.44 -1.10 -5.94
C ASP A 14 -1.94 -0.89 -6.16
N VAL A 15 -2.27 0.08 -7.00
CA VAL A 15 -3.64 0.43 -7.33
C VAL A 15 -3.89 0.20 -8.82
N SER A 16 -5.07 -0.31 -9.13
CA SER A 16 -5.63 -0.27 -10.47
C SER A 16 -6.80 0.70 -10.52
N GLY A 17 -6.88 1.47 -11.60
CA GLY A 17 -7.90 2.47 -11.81
C GLY A 17 -7.85 2.99 -13.24
N THR A 18 -8.18 4.27 -13.45
CA THR A 18 -8.09 4.90 -14.79
C THR A 18 -6.66 5.10 -15.27
N ILE A 19 -5.68 5.04 -14.35
CA ILE A 19 -4.25 5.06 -14.66
C ILE A 19 -3.73 3.62 -14.56
N ASP A 20 -3.12 3.12 -15.63
CA ASP A 20 -2.44 1.84 -15.60
C ASP A 20 -1.21 1.92 -14.68
N ASN A 21 -1.19 1.09 -13.63
CA ASN A 21 -0.08 0.87 -12.69
C ASN A 21 0.27 2.07 -11.78
N GLY A 22 -0.69 2.52 -10.97
CA GLY A 22 -0.40 3.44 -9.86
C GLY A 22 0.12 2.72 -8.62
N TRP A 23 0.92 3.40 -7.82
CA TRP A 23 1.36 2.91 -6.51
C TRP A 23 1.40 4.06 -5.50
N GLY A 24 1.20 3.76 -4.22
CA GLY A 24 1.23 4.75 -3.16
C GLY A 24 1.51 4.17 -1.79
N TYR A 25 1.70 5.05 -0.81
CA TYR A 25 1.82 4.66 0.59
C TYR A 25 0.44 4.66 1.24
N PRO A 26 -0.01 3.53 1.82
CA PRO A 26 -1.25 3.51 2.55
C PRO A 26 -1.18 4.34 3.84
N ASP A 27 -2.26 5.03 4.15
CA ASP A 27 -2.51 5.66 5.45
C ASP A 27 -2.88 4.62 6.52
N GLU A 28 -3.15 5.06 7.75
CA GLU A 28 -3.46 4.19 8.89
C GLU A 28 -4.67 3.27 8.62
N ASP A 29 -5.65 3.75 7.84
CA ASP A 29 -6.84 2.97 7.46
C ASP A 29 -6.57 2.01 6.28
N GLY A 30 -5.33 1.95 5.78
CA GLY A 30 -4.95 1.15 4.62
C GLY A 30 -5.38 1.75 3.28
N SER A 31 -5.84 3.00 3.27
CA SER A 31 -6.27 3.71 2.08
C SER A 31 -5.11 4.46 1.43
N ILE A 32 -5.14 4.59 0.11
CA ILE A 32 -4.18 5.41 -0.63
C ILE A 32 -4.94 6.63 -1.14
N SER A 33 -4.89 7.71 -0.36
CA SER A 33 -5.66 8.94 -0.58
C SER A 33 -4.91 10.01 -1.39
N MET A 34 -3.60 9.85 -1.59
CA MET A 34 -2.78 10.70 -2.47
C MET A 34 -2.10 9.85 -3.55
N LEU A 35 -2.74 9.79 -4.71
CA LEU A 35 -2.03 9.66 -5.98
C LEU A 35 -2.09 11.05 -6.59
N ASP A 36 -0.93 11.60 -6.98
CA ASP A 36 -0.87 12.90 -7.65
C ASP A 36 -1.96 12.96 -8.74
N ASP A 37 -2.85 13.93 -8.59
CA ASP A 37 -3.76 14.49 -9.61
C ASP A 37 -5.20 13.98 -9.82
N TYR A 38 -5.76 12.97 -9.14
CA TYR A 38 -7.19 12.65 -9.38
C TYR A 38 -7.95 12.08 -8.17
N SER A 39 -9.14 12.65 -7.89
CA SER A 39 -10.17 12.03 -7.05
C SER A 39 -10.86 10.89 -7.82
N LEU A 40 -10.13 9.82 -8.09
CA LEU A 40 -10.67 8.61 -8.70
C LEU A 40 -10.81 7.54 -7.62
N ASP A 41 -11.87 6.74 -7.70
CA ASP A 41 -12.06 5.56 -6.86
C ASP A 41 -10.95 4.55 -7.19
N TYR A 42 -9.81 4.67 -6.52
CA TYR A 42 -8.73 3.70 -6.61
C TYR A 42 -9.01 2.56 -5.66
N ALA A 43 -9.16 1.35 -6.21
CA ALA A 43 -9.14 0.14 -5.41
C ALA A 43 -7.68 -0.30 -5.25
N VAL A 44 -7.26 -0.52 -4.00
CA VAL A 44 -5.97 -1.15 -3.74
C VAL A 44 -6.08 -2.62 -4.13
N ASP A 45 -5.24 -3.05 -5.07
CA ASP A 45 -5.25 -4.45 -5.53
C ASP A 45 -4.54 -5.36 -4.54
N HIS A 46 -3.38 -4.90 -4.08
CA HIS A 46 -2.54 -5.58 -3.11
C HIS A 46 -1.51 -4.62 -2.50
N PHE A 47 -1.05 -4.99 -1.32
CA PHE A 47 0.04 -4.36 -0.60
C PHE A 47 1.31 -5.17 -0.76
N VAL A 48 2.44 -4.49 -0.91
CA VAL A 48 3.74 -5.11 -1.13
C VAL A 48 4.81 -4.44 -0.29
N CYS A 49 5.71 -5.24 0.28
CA CYS A 49 6.93 -4.73 0.88
C CYS A 49 7.98 -4.48 -0.20
N SER A 50 8.49 -3.25 -0.27
CA SER A 50 9.45 -2.82 -1.31
C SER A 50 10.78 -3.58 -1.29
N GLU A 51 11.18 -4.13 -0.14
CA GLU A 51 12.48 -4.78 0.03
C GLU A 51 12.40 -6.31 -0.08
N CYS A 52 11.47 -6.96 0.64
CA CYS A 52 11.42 -8.42 0.70
C CYS A 52 10.37 -9.04 -0.23
N GLY A 53 9.55 -8.23 -0.89
CA GLY A 53 8.52 -8.68 -1.84
C GLY A 53 7.34 -9.41 -1.19
N GLU A 54 7.20 -9.34 0.14
CA GLU A 54 6.01 -9.87 0.82
C GLU A 54 4.77 -9.15 0.29
N LEU A 55 3.74 -9.89 -0.10
CA LEU A 55 2.52 -9.33 -0.69
C LEU A 55 1.27 -9.91 -0.05
N SER A 56 0.26 -9.07 0.19
CA SER A 56 -1.08 -9.50 0.61
C SER A 56 -2.14 -8.49 0.20
N LYS A 57 -3.37 -8.96 0.05
CA LYS A 57 -4.55 -8.09 -0.08
C LYS A 57 -4.97 -7.47 1.25
N ASN A 58 -4.52 -8.04 2.37
CA ASN A 58 -4.80 -7.56 3.70
C ASN A 58 -3.51 -7.03 4.34
N LEU A 59 -3.46 -5.74 4.57
CA LEU A 59 -2.29 -5.02 5.06
C LEU A 59 -1.84 -5.51 6.44
N GLU A 60 -2.80 -5.81 7.32
CA GLU A 60 -2.54 -6.32 8.67
C GLU A 60 -1.93 -7.73 8.68
N GLU A 61 -2.01 -8.49 7.59
CA GLU A 61 -1.35 -9.80 7.52
C GLU A 61 0.18 -9.65 7.42
N ILE A 62 0.65 -8.67 6.66
CA ILE A 62 2.06 -8.51 6.31
C ILE A 62 2.75 -7.34 7.04
N ALA A 63 1.97 -6.45 7.66
CA ALA A 63 2.48 -5.21 8.22
C ALA A 63 1.82 -4.81 9.54
N VAL A 64 2.48 -3.88 10.24
CA VAL A 64 1.99 -3.21 11.44
C VAL A 64 2.10 -1.70 11.26
N TRP A 65 1.16 -0.96 11.82
CA TRP A 65 1.26 0.50 11.87
C TRP A 65 2.21 0.92 12.99
N GLU A 66 3.20 1.74 12.66
CA GLU A 66 4.10 2.39 13.62
C GLU A 66 4.07 3.91 13.40
N ASP A 67 3.80 4.69 14.45
CA ASP A 67 3.79 6.17 14.39
C ASP A 67 5.15 6.80 14.05
#